data_AF-A0A7S0N074-F1
#
_entry.id   AF-A0A7S0N074-F1
#
_cell.length_a   1.000
_cell.length_b   1.000
_cell.length_c   1.000
_cell.angle_alpha   90.00
_cell.angle_beta   90.00
_cell.angle_gamma   90.00
#
_symmetry.space_group_name_H-M   'P 1'
#
loop_
_entity.id
_entity.type
_entity.pdbx_description
1 polymer ?
#
loop_
_entity_poly.entity_id
_entity_poly.type
_entity_poly.pdbx_seq_one_letter_code
_entity_poly.pdbx_strand_id
1 'polypeptide(L)'
;AAATAAGAIHMDCMGFGMGAGCLQMTFQAKDVREARFLYDQLGIVAPLMLALTAATPVWKGVLADTDVRWNVISGSVDDRDALERGLPPSPEAAASGRRPIPKSRYSSIDCFISQCALMQEEFNDVECVVSQPAVDRLLAAGIDPRLAKHVGHLFCRDPLVVFEDRLELDDSADSEHFESLQSTNWNTVRFKPPPADPESGINWRGGVRSIGL
;
A
#
# COMPACT_ATOMS: atom_id res chain seq x y z
N ALA A 1 21.47 2.24 -18.24
CA ALA A 1 21.20 2.83 -16.91
C ALA A 1 20.81 4.28 -17.12
N ALA A 2 19.67 4.73 -16.57
CA ALA A 2 19.36 6.16 -16.56
C ALA A 2 20.50 6.89 -15.83
N ALA A 3 20.94 8.04 -16.34
CA ALA A 3 21.97 8.83 -15.69
C ALA A 3 21.47 9.24 -14.30
N THR A 4 22.22 8.90 -13.25
CA THR A 4 21.91 9.38 -11.90
C THR A 4 22.08 10.91 -11.90
N ALA A 5 21.10 11.63 -11.38
CA ALA A 5 21.19 13.08 -11.25
C ALA A 5 22.47 13.45 -10.48
N ALA A 6 23.17 14.50 -10.92
CA ALA A 6 24.37 14.95 -10.24
C ALA A 6 24.06 15.26 -8.76
N GLY A 7 24.81 14.65 -7.84
CA GLY A 7 24.61 14.79 -6.40
C GLY A 7 23.62 13.80 -5.76
N ALA A 8 22.95 12.93 -6.53
CA ALA A 8 22.05 11.91 -5.98
C ALA A 8 22.79 10.61 -5.63
N ILE A 9 22.35 9.94 -4.56
CA ILE A 9 22.86 8.62 -4.16
C ILE A 9 22.18 7.55 -5.02
N HIS A 10 22.95 6.88 -5.89
CA HIS A 10 22.43 5.82 -6.74
C HIS A 10 22.23 4.50 -5.98
N MET A 11 21.00 3.99 -5.99
CA MET A 11 20.58 2.72 -5.41
C MET A 11 19.69 1.97 -6.41
N ASP A 12 19.99 0.70 -6.66
CA ASP A 12 19.46 -0.07 -7.79
C ASP A 12 19.03 -1.49 -7.40
N CYS A 13 18.88 -1.77 -6.10
CA CYS A 13 18.44 -3.06 -5.62
C CYS A 13 17.36 -2.93 -4.54
N MET A 14 16.48 -3.93 -4.49
CA MET A 14 15.43 -4.04 -3.47
C MET A 14 15.99 -3.96 -2.04
N GLY A 15 17.19 -4.49 -1.82
CA GLY A 15 17.86 -4.54 -0.53
C GLY A 15 18.16 -3.16 0.08
N PHE A 16 18.34 -2.12 -0.73
CA PHE A 16 18.51 -0.76 -0.20
C PHE A 16 17.27 -0.27 0.55
N GLY A 17 16.08 -0.66 0.12
CA GLY A 17 14.84 -0.26 0.78
C GLY A 17 14.34 -1.29 1.77
N MET A 18 14.01 -2.49 1.28
CA MET A 18 13.46 -3.57 2.11
C MET A 18 14.47 -4.14 3.11
N GLY A 19 15.77 -3.83 2.99
CA GLY A 19 16.78 -4.11 4.01
C GLY A 19 16.81 -3.10 5.17
N ALA A 20 16.03 -2.02 5.13
CA ALA A 20 15.95 -1.04 6.19
C ALA A 20 15.03 -1.50 7.35
N GLY A 21 15.44 -1.20 8.58
CA GLY A 21 14.65 -1.47 9.78
C GLY A 21 13.42 -0.56 9.91
N CYS A 22 12.39 -1.04 10.59
CA CYS A 22 11.24 -0.23 10.99
C CYS A 22 10.53 -0.77 12.22
N LEU A 23 9.81 0.12 12.92
CA LEU A 23 8.85 -0.27 13.94
C LEU A 23 7.45 -0.25 13.32
N GLN A 24 6.69 -1.33 13.54
CA GLN A 24 5.28 -1.40 13.13
C GLN A 24 4.44 -1.77 14.34
N MET A 25 3.31 -1.10 14.49
CA MET A 25 2.34 -1.38 15.54
C MET A 25 1.00 -1.75 14.90
N THR A 26 0.38 -2.83 15.39
CA THR A 26 -0.95 -3.26 14.94
C THR A 26 -1.91 -3.24 16.13
N PHE A 27 -3.06 -2.62 15.94
CA PHE A 27 -4.11 -2.46 16.93
C PHE A 27 -5.35 -3.21 16.48
N GLN A 28 -5.95 -4.00 17.37
CA GLN A 28 -7.26 -4.61 17.13
C GLN A 28 -8.35 -3.64 17.59
N ALA A 29 -9.29 -3.36 16.70
CA ALA A 29 -10.47 -2.55 17.00
C ALA A 29 -11.64 -3.44 17.43
N LYS A 30 -12.69 -2.84 18.00
CA LYS A 30 -13.91 -3.55 18.41
C LYS A 30 -14.70 -4.12 17.24
N ASP A 31 -14.74 -3.40 16.12
CA ASP A 31 -15.53 -3.71 14.93
C ASP A 31 -14.95 -3.01 13.69
N VAL A 32 -15.51 -3.34 12.53
CA VAL A 32 -15.09 -2.76 11.23
C VAL A 32 -15.22 -1.23 11.20
N ARG A 33 -16.20 -0.65 11.90
CA ARG A 33 -16.44 0.81 11.87
C ARG A 33 -15.34 1.53 12.63
N GLU A 34 -14.98 1.02 13.81
CA GLU A 34 -13.87 1.57 14.59
C GLU A 34 -12.52 1.33 13.91
N ALA A 35 -12.31 0.17 13.28
CA ALA A 35 -11.09 -0.09 12.53
C ALA A 35 -10.89 0.89 11.36
N ARG A 36 -11.97 1.22 10.63
CA ARG A 36 -11.95 2.21 9.54
C ARG A 36 -11.70 3.63 10.07
N PHE A 37 -12.32 4.00 11.18
CA PHE A 37 -12.05 5.28 11.84
C PHE A 37 -10.58 5.38 12.28
N LEU A 38 -10.07 4.34 12.95
CA LEU A 38 -8.68 4.28 13.39
C LEU A 38 -7.70 4.36 12.21
N TYR A 39 -7.98 3.65 11.11
CA TYR A 39 -7.16 3.71 9.90
C TYR A 39 -7.03 5.14 9.37
N ASP A 40 -8.14 5.88 9.27
CA ASP A 40 -8.13 7.27 8.79
C ASP A 40 -7.32 8.19 9.72
N GLN A 41 -7.51 8.07 11.03
CA GLN A 41 -6.77 8.87 12.01
C GLN A 41 -5.27 8.58 11.96
N LEU A 42 -4.89 7.30 11.86
CA LEU A 42 -3.49 6.90 11.70
C LEU A 42 -2.92 7.40 10.37
N GLY A 43 -3.73 7.51 9.32
CA GLY A 43 -3.31 8.02 8.01
C GLY A 43 -2.75 9.44 8.10
N ILE A 44 -3.43 10.29 8.88
CA ILE A 44 -3.03 11.68 9.13
C ILE A 44 -1.77 11.75 9.99
N VAL A 45 -1.67 10.88 11.00
CA VAL A 45 -0.54 10.87 11.96
C VAL A 45 0.72 10.23 11.39
N ALA A 46 0.60 9.33 10.40
CA ALA A 46 1.72 8.57 9.85
C ALA A 46 2.91 9.43 9.34
N PRO A 47 2.72 10.51 8.54
CA PRO A 47 3.84 11.35 8.12
C PRO A 47 4.48 12.12 9.30
N LEU A 48 3.70 12.50 10.32
CA LEU A 48 4.24 13.14 11.53
C LEU A 48 5.12 12.16 12.30
N MET A 49 4.68 10.93 12.47
CA MET A 49 5.47 9.87 13.11
C MET A 49 6.74 9.57 12.32
N LEU A 50 6.69 9.54 10.99
CA LEU A 50 7.87 9.36 10.14
C LEU A 50 8.92 10.45 10.41
N ALA A 51 8.50 11.71 10.45
CA ALA A 51 9.40 12.83 10.71
C ALA A 51 9.94 12.82 12.14
N LEU A 52 9.09 12.59 13.14
CA LEU A 52 9.48 12.56 14.56
C LEU A 52 10.44 11.41 14.89
N THR A 53 10.41 10.34 14.12
CA THR A 53 11.23 9.14 14.34
C THR A 53 12.29 8.95 13.26
N ALA A 54 12.68 10.05 12.62
CA ALA A 54 13.72 10.05 11.60
C ALA A 54 15.03 9.47 12.15
N ALA A 55 15.57 8.47 11.45
CA ALA A 55 16.70 7.66 11.90
C ALA A 55 17.56 7.13 10.74
N THR A 56 17.40 7.67 9.52
CA THR A 56 18.06 7.12 8.32
C THR A 56 18.76 8.19 7.47
N PRO A 57 19.74 8.94 8.03
CA PRO A 57 20.42 10.04 7.34
C PRO A 57 21.57 9.57 6.41
N VAL A 58 21.87 8.28 6.36
CA VAL A 58 23.01 7.74 5.58
C VAL A 58 22.55 6.62 4.66
N TRP A 59 22.90 6.72 3.39
CA TRP A 59 22.64 5.70 2.37
C TRP A 59 23.92 5.37 1.62
N LYS A 60 24.23 4.07 1.48
CA LYS A 60 25.39 3.61 0.69
C LYS A 60 26.71 4.31 1.07
N GLY A 61 26.90 4.58 2.37
CA GLY A 61 28.10 5.25 2.91
C GLY A 61 28.16 6.77 2.69
N VAL A 62 27.07 7.41 2.24
CA VAL A 62 26.99 8.84 1.96
C VAL A 62 25.89 9.47 2.80
N LEU A 63 26.15 10.66 3.37
CA LEU A 63 25.12 11.46 4.03
C LEU A 63 24.09 11.91 3.00
N ALA A 64 22.82 11.63 3.26
CA ALA A 64 21.71 12.03 2.41
C ALA A 64 21.07 13.32 2.92
N ASP A 65 20.51 14.10 1.99
CA ASP A 65 19.70 15.29 2.33
C ASP A 65 18.25 14.90 2.68
N THR A 66 18.11 13.85 3.50
CA THR A 66 16.86 13.34 4.05
C THR A 66 17.17 12.45 5.24
N ASP A 67 16.32 12.51 6.27
CA ASP A 67 16.55 11.76 7.52
C ASP A 67 15.67 10.50 7.63
N VAL A 68 14.88 10.19 6.60
CA VAL A 68 13.86 9.15 6.63
C VAL A 68 14.00 8.16 5.48
N ARG A 69 13.68 6.89 5.73
CA ARG A 69 13.82 5.82 4.74
C ARG A 69 12.74 5.74 3.66
N TRP A 70 11.63 6.46 3.83
CA TRP A 70 10.37 6.14 3.16
C TRP A 70 10.45 6.13 1.63
N ASN A 71 11.13 7.11 1.04
CA ASN A 71 11.24 7.20 -0.42
C ASN A 71 12.19 6.14 -1.00
N VAL A 72 13.23 5.74 -0.26
CA VAL A 72 14.15 4.67 -0.66
C VAL A 72 13.42 3.33 -0.70
N ILE A 73 12.68 3.00 0.35
CA ILE A 73 11.90 1.76 0.38
C ILE A 73 10.75 1.77 -0.64
N SER A 74 10.10 2.92 -0.83
CA SER A 74 9.08 3.12 -1.86
C SER A 74 9.60 2.78 -3.26
N GLY A 75 10.77 3.30 -3.63
CA GLY A 75 11.41 3.03 -4.91
C GLY A 75 12.00 1.63 -5.05
N SER A 76 12.39 0.98 -3.94
CA SER A 76 13.04 -0.33 -3.96
C SER A 76 12.15 -1.49 -4.41
N VAL A 77 10.82 -1.29 -4.36
CA VAL A 77 9.79 -2.24 -4.77
C VAL A 77 8.76 -1.58 -5.69
N ASP A 78 9.15 -0.50 -6.37
CA ASP A 78 8.33 0.12 -7.39
C ASP A 78 8.38 -0.73 -8.66
N ASP A 79 7.35 -1.55 -8.83
CA ASP A 79 7.17 -2.47 -9.94
C ASP A 79 6.54 -1.81 -11.17
N ARG A 80 6.23 -0.51 -11.09
CA ARG A 80 5.58 0.21 -12.18
C ARG A 80 6.46 0.23 -13.43
N ASP A 81 5.87 -0.17 -14.55
CA ASP A 81 6.51 -0.05 -15.85
C ASP A 81 6.63 1.43 -16.30
N ALA A 82 7.04 1.66 -17.55
CA ALA A 82 7.11 3.02 -18.09
C ALA A 82 5.71 3.67 -18.21
N LEU A 83 4.70 2.92 -18.68
CA LEU A 83 3.32 3.42 -18.83
C LEU A 83 2.73 3.84 -17.49
N GLU A 84 2.87 2.98 -16.49
CA GLU A 84 2.34 3.18 -15.14
C GLU A 84 3.01 4.37 -14.45
N ARG A 85 4.28 4.66 -14.78
CA ARG A 85 4.98 5.87 -14.33
C ARG A 85 4.65 7.13 -15.15
N GLY A 86 3.78 7.03 -16.15
CA GLY A 86 3.44 8.14 -17.06
C GLY A 86 4.58 8.50 -18.02
N LEU A 87 5.52 7.59 -18.24
CA LEU A 87 6.63 7.71 -19.18
C LEU A 87 6.25 7.06 -20.53
N PRO A 88 6.98 7.36 -21.62
CA PRO A 88 6.76 6.70 -22.90
C PRO A 88 6.79 5.17 -22.77
N PRO A 89 5.68 4.47 -23.06
CA PRO A 89 5.57 3.04 -22.83
C PRO A 89 6.29 2.23 -23.91
N SER A 90 6.57 0.95 -23.63
CA SER A 90 6.89 0.00 -24.70
C SER A 90 5.64 -0.25 -25.57
N PRO A 91 5.78 -0.75 -26.81
CA PRO A 91 4.63 -1.13 -27.64
C PRO A 91 3.69 -2.12 -26.95
N GLU A 92 4.25 -3.07 -26.19
CA GLU A 92 3.50 -4.06 -25.41
C GLU A 92 2.69 -3.41 -24.29
N ALA A 93 3.33 -2.52 -23.50
CA ALA A 93 2.66 -1.80 -22.43
C ALA A 93 1.55 -0.90 -22.99
N ALA A 94 1.78 -0.22 -24.10
CA ALA A 94 0.78 0.61 -24.77
C ALA A 94 -0.47 -0.18 -25.22
N ALA A 95 -0.29 -1.45 -25.59
CA ALA A 95 -1.37 -2.34 -26.01
C ALA A 95 -2.14 -2.99 -24.84
N SER A 96 -1.61 -2.90 -23.61
CA SER A 96 -2.18 -3.59 -22.44
C SER A 96 -3.50 -3.00 -21.93
N GLY A 97 -3.85 -1.78 -22.32
CA GLY A 97 -5.01 -1.04 -21.79
C GLY A 97 -4.83 -0.58 -20.34
N ARG A 98 -3.65 -0.79 -19.73
CA ARG A 98 -3.31 -0.26 -18.41
C ARG A 98 -3.25 1.27 -18.43
N ARG A 99 -3.40 1.88 -17.26
CA ARG A 99 -3.40 3.33 -17.07
C ARG A 99 -2.22 3.74 -16.16
N PRO A 100 -1.78 5.00 -16.20
CA PRO A 100 -0.82 5.52 -15.23
C PRO A 100 -1.28 5.25 -13.79
N ILE A 101 -0.34 4.91 -12.91
CA ILE A 101 -0.57 4.71 -11.48
C ILE A 101 0.35 5.69 -10.73
N PRO A 102 -0.18 6.70 -10.02
CA PRO A 102 0.62 7.82 -9.52
C PRO A 102 1.75 7.44 -8.55
N LYS A 103 1.55 6.38 -7.75
CA LYS A 103 2.47 5.98 -6.66
C LYS A 103 2.96 4.55 -6.82
N SER A 104 4.10 4.24 -6.21
CA SER A 104 4.56 2.86 -5.97
C SER A 104 3.54 2.10 -5.10
N ARG A 105 3.48 0.77 -5.23
CA ARG A 105 2.70 -0.10 -4.33
C ARG A 105 3.17 -0.03 -2.88
N TYR A 106 4.39 0.45 -2.65
CA TYR A 106 4.85 0.91 -1.34
C TYR A 106 4.76 2.44 -1.30
N SER A 107 3.76 3.01 -0.63
CA SER A 107 3.58 4.49 -0.56
C SER A 107 2.67 4.95 0.59
N SER A 108 2.33 6.24 0.69
CA SER A 108 1.29 6.67 1.63
C SER A 108 -0.07 6.03 1.30
N ILE A 109 -1.05 6.11 2.20
CA ILE A 109 -2.43 5.72 1.88
C ILE A 109 -2.99 6.55 0.70
N ASP A 110 -3.94 5.98 -0.04
CA ASP A 110 -4.54 6.58 -1.25
C ASP A 110 -5.93 7.16 -1.01
N CYS A 111 -6.60 6.68 0.03
CA CYS A 111 -7.93 7.15 0.40
C CYS A 111 -8.22 6.86 1.86
N PHE A 112 -9.06 7.72 2.41
CA PHE A 112 -9.78 7.53 3.66
C PHE A 112 -11.01 6.65 3.45
N ILE A 113 -11.29 5.80 4.42
CA ILE A 113 -12.30 4.76 4.35
C ILE A 113 -13.34 4.84 5.46
N SER A 114 -13.23 5.72 6.45
CA SER A 114 -14.22 5.83 7.52
C SER A 114 -15.61 6.22 6.99
N GLN A 115 -16.64 5.76 7.69
CA GLN A 115 -18.04 6.19 7.51
C GLN A 115 -18.49 7.18 8.59
N CYS A 116 -17.57 7.66 9.43
CA CYS A 116 -17.94 8.62 10.46
C CYS A 116 -18.41 9.93 9.81
N ALA A 117 -19.34 10.63 10.47
CA ALA A 117 -19.90 11.88 9.96
C ALA A 117 -18.87 13.01 9.79
N LEU A 118 -17.70 12.89 10.44
CA LEU A 118 -16.60 13.83 10.28
C LEU A 118 -15.85 13.62 8.97
N MET A 119 -15.87 12.41 8.39
CA MET A 119 -15.19 12.10 7.13
C MET A 119 -16.06 12.56 5.96
N GLN A 120 -15.59 13.62 5.29
CA GLN A 120 -16.21 14.23 4.12
C GLN A 120 -15.60 13.67 2.83
N GLU A 121 -16.37 13.68 1.73
CA GLU A 121 -15.91 13.13 0.45
C GLU A 121 -14.74 13.92 -0.13
N GLU A 122 -14.69 15.22 0.14
CA GLU A 122 -13.67 16.18 -0.26
C GLU A 122 -12.29 15.86 0.33
N PHE A 123 -12.20 15.03 1.37
CA PHE A 123 -10.90 14.60 1.91
C PHE A 123 -10.21 13.53 1.06
N ASN A 124 -10.96 12.89 0.15
CA ASN A 124 -10.42 12.00 -0.86
C ASN A 124 -10.21 12.76 -2.18
N ASP A 125 -9.37 13.79 -2.14
CA ASP A 125 -9.09 14.75 -3.23
C ASP A 125 -7.94 14.34 -4.16
N VAL A 126 -7.24 13.24 -3.83
CA VAL A 126 -6.18 12.69 -4.67
C VAL A 126 -6.68 11.58 -5.59
N GLU A 127 -6.04 11.46 -6.76
CA GLU A 127 -6.33 10.36 -7.67
C GLU A 127 -6.00 9.01 -7.02
N CYS A 128 -7.00 8.13 -6.96
CA CYS A 128 -6.88 6.78 -6.44
C CYS A 128 -7.35 5.83 -7.56
N VAL A 129 -6.37 5.30 -8.29
CA VAL A 129 -6.59 4.38 -9.42
C VAL A 129 -7.12 3.05 -8.88
N VAL A 130 -8.16 2.50 -9.50
CA VAL A 130 -8.80 1.26 -9.04
C VAL A 130 -9.00 0.27 -10.19
N SER A 131 -9.06 -1.01 -9.84
CA SER A 131 -9.64 -2.04 -10.70
C SER A 131 -11.17 -1.91 -10.68
N GLN A 132 -11.74 -1.38 -11.75
CA GLN A 132 -13.20 -1.21 -11.87
C GLN A 132 -13.95 -2.54 -11.73
N PRO A 133 -13.50 -3.67 -12.33
CA PRO A 133 -14.15 -4.96 -12.13
C PRO A 133 -14.18 -5.40 -10.65
N ALA A 134 -13.12 -5.12 -9.88
CA ALA A 134 -13.09 -5.41 -8.46
C ALA A 134 -14.07 -4.53 -7.67
N VAL A 135 -14.09 -3.22 -7.96
CA VAL A 135 -15.04 -2.28 -7.35
C VAL A 135 -16.48 -2.71 -7.61
N ASP A 136 -16.83 -3.01 -8.87
CA ASP A 136 -18.18 -3.40 -9.25
C ASP A 136 -18.63 -4.68 -8.55
N ARG A 137 -17.74 -5.68 -8.46
CA ARG A 137 -18.02 -6.93 -7.73
C ARG A 137 -18.26 -6.69 -6.24
N LEU A 138 -17.48 -5.82 -5.60
CA LEU A 138 -17.63 -5.48 -4.18
C LEU A 138 -18.93 -4.71 -3.91
N LEU A 139 -19.27 -3.74 -4.77
CA LEU A 139 -20.52 -3.01 -4.69
C LEU A 139 -21.73 -3.94 -4.85
N ALA A 140 -21.68 -4.86 -5.83
CA ALA A 140 -22.73 -5.86 -6.03
C ALA A 140 -22.89 -6.81 -4.84
N ALA A 141 -21.81 -7.06 -4.10
CA ALA A 141 -21.82 -7.84 -2.85
C ALA A 141 -22.27 -7.03 -1.62
N GLY A 142 -22.61 -5.75 -1.77
CA GLY A 142 -23.11 -4.89 -0.70
C GLY A 142 -22.03 -4.18 0.12
N ILE A 143 -20.77 -4.20 -0.33
CA ILE A 143 -19.70 -3.39 0.27
C ILE A 143 -19.91 -1.94 -0.12
N ASP A 144 -19.77 -1.03 0.85
CA ASP A 144 -20.00 0.39 0.60
C ASP A 144 -18.93 1.03 -0.32
N PRO A 145 -19.24 2.13 -1.02
CA PRO A 145 -18.37 2.72 -2.03
C PRO A 145 -16.96 3.08 -1.54
N ARG A 146 -16.80 3.55 -0.29
CA ARG A 146 -15.48 3.95 0.23
C ARG A 146 -14.58 2.73 0.43
N LEU A 147 -15.12 1.66 1.02
CA LEU A 147 -14.36 0.43 1.22
C LEU A 147 -14.14 -0.32 -0.10
N ALA A 148 -15.13 -0.33 -0.99
CA ALA A 148 -15.00 -0.91 -2.32
C ALA A 148 -13.89 -0.23 -3.14
N LYS A 149 -13.82 1.11 -3.11
CA LYS A 149 -12.74 1.89 -3.74
C LYS A 149 -11.37 1.53 -3.16
N HIS A 150 -11.24 1.45 -1.84
CA HIS A 150 -9.99 1.07 -1.17
C HIS A 150 -9.50 -0.32 -1.58
N VAL A 151 -10.36 -1.33 -1.52
CA VAL A 151 -9.98 -2.69 -1.93
C VAL A 151 -9.72 -2.74 -3.44
N GLY A 152 -10.54 -2.08 -4.25
CA GLY A 152 -10.32 -1.97 -5.70
C GLY A 152 -8.99 -1.33 -6.07
N HIS A 153 -8.45 -0.42 -5.24
CA HIS A 153 -7.10 0.13 -5.41
C HIS A 153 -6.02 -0.94 -5.22
N LEU A 154 -6.14 -1.83 -4.22
CA LEU A 154 -5.18 -2.92 -4.02
C LEU A 154 -5.11 -3.85 -5.25
N PHE A 155 -6.27 -4.06 -5.89
CA PHE A 155 -6.43 -4.88 -7.10
C PHE A 155 -6.01 -4.17 -8.39
N CYS A 156 -5.51 -2.92 -8.34
CA CYS A 156 -4.84 -2.31 -9.50
C CYS A 156 -3.42 -2.83 -9.72
N ARG A 157 -2.93 -3.69 -8.82
CA ARG A 157 -1.61 -4.30 -8.86
C ARG A 157 -1.68 -5.76 -9.25
N ASP A 158 -0.63 -6.22 -9.89
CA ASP A 158 -0.42 -7.64 -10.14
C ASP A 158 0.11 -8.33 -8.86
N PRO A 159 -0.23 -9.61 -8.63
CA PRO A 159 0.43 -10.44 -7.63
C PRO A 159 1.94 -10.56 -7.93
N LEU A 160 2.80 -10.33 -6.95
CA LEU A 160 4.25 -10.45 -7.14
C LEU A 160 4.79 -11.86 -6.88
N VAL A 161 4.16 -12.56 -5.93
CA VAL A 161 4.61 -13.87 -5.47
C VAL A 161 3.37 -14.73 -5.29
N VAL A 162 3.33 -15.83 -6.05
CA VAL A 162 2.32 -16.87 -5.97
C VAL A 162 3.05 -18.19 -6.05
N PHE A 163 2.82 -19.07 -5.07
CA PHE A 163 3.41 -20.41 -5.07
C PHE A 163 2.55 -21.38 -5.87
N GLU A 164 3.17 -22.33 -6.56
CA GLU A 164 2.48 -23.28 -7.43
C GLU A 164 1.44 -24.13 -6.69
N ASP A 165 1.75 -24.54 -5.45
CA ASP A 165 0.85 -25.29 -4.57
C ASP A 165 -0.31 -24.45 -4.00
N ARG A 166 -0.32 -23.13 -4.28
CA ARG A 166 -1.30 -22.16 -3.78
C ARG A 166 -2.15 -21.54 -4.89
N LEU A 167 -2.06 -22.08 -6.11
CA LEU A 167 -2.87 -21.62 -7.23
C LEU A 167 -4.36 -21.91 -7.03
N GLU A 168 -4.68 -23.09 -6.52
CA GLU A 168 -6.06 -23.57 -6.33
C GLU A 168 -6.34 -23.70 -4.82
N LEU A 169 -7.19 -22.83 -4.30
CA LEU A 169 -7.58 -22.79 -2.89
C LEU A 169 -9.11 -22.75 -2.76
N ASP A 170 -9.62 -23.13 -1.59
CA ASP A 170 -11.03 -22.94 -1.25
C ASP A 170 -11.26 -21.52 -0.72
N ASP A 171 -11.81 -20.65 -1.55
CA ASP A 171 -12.14 -19.25 -1.23
C ASP A 171 -13.06 -19.10 0.01
N SER A 172 -13.76 -20.16 0.42
CA SER A 172 -14.60 -20.12 1.63
C SER A 172 -13.85 -20.35 2.93
N ALA A 173 -12.64 -20.91 2.84
CA ALA A 173 -11.80 -21.29 3.98
C ALA A 173 -10.43 -20.59 4.00
N ASP A 174 -9.98 -20.04 2.87
CA ASP A 174 -8.68 -19.40 2.73
C ASP A 174 -8.79 -17.96 2.20
N SER A 175 -7.85 -17.11 2.62
CA SER A 175 -7.73 -15.71 2.20
C SER A 175 -6.40 -15.42 1.49
N GLU A 176 -5.58 -16.43 1.20
CA GLU A 176 -4.22 -16.28 0.68
C GLU A 176 -4.17 -15.54 -0.66
N HIS A 177 -5.13 -15.78 -1.57
CA HIS A 177 -5.19 -15.02 -2.83
C HIS A 177 -5.42 -13.52 -2.60
N PHE A 178 -6.28 -13.18 -1.64
CA PHE A 178 -6.45 -11.78 -1.23
C PHE A 178 -5.19 -11.24 -0.53
N GLU A 179 -4.58 -12.03 0.35
CA GLU A 179 -3.35 -11.65 1.06
C GLU A 179 -2.15 -11.48 0.12
N SER A 180 -2.09 -12.17 -1.03
CA SER A 180 -1.04 -11.94 -2.03
C SER A 180 -1.03 -10.47 -2.51
N LEU A 181 -2.21 -9.88 -2.73
CA LEU A 181 -2.35 -8.48 -3.10
C LEU A 181 -2.25 -7.54 -1.88
N GLN A 182 -2.97 -7.84 -0.81
CA GLN A 182 -3.03 -7.01 0.39
C GLN A 182 -1.66 -6.91 1.10
N SER A 183 -0.91 -8.00 1.19
CA SER A 183 0.38 -8.03 1.86
C SER A 183 1.46 -7.26 1.08
N THR A 184 1.32 -7.18 -0.25
CA THR A 184 2.25 -6.51 -1.18
C THR A 184 1.82 -5.11 -1.60
N ASN A 185 0.71 -4.60 -1.06
CA ASN A 185 0.43 -3.17 -1.02
C ASN A 185 0.90 -2.63 0.35
N TRP A 186 2.03 -1.94 0.35
CA TRP A 186 2.73 -1.52 1.57
C TRP A 186 2.50 -0.04 1.84
N ASN A 187 1.33 0.29 2.41
CA ASN A 187 1.03 1.68 2.74
C ASN A 187 1.56 2.14 4.11
N THR A 188 1.55 3.45 4.38
CA THR A 188 1.86 4.04 5.70
C THR A 188 0.97 3.48 6.83
N VAL A 189 -0.27 3.13 6.49
CA VAL A 189 -1.23 2.45 7.36
C VAL A 189 -1.82 1.27 6.61
N ARG A 190 -2.06 0.15 7.29
CA ARG A 190 -2.74 -1.00 6.71
C ARG A 190 -4.05 -1.28 7.46
N PHE A 191 -5.14 -1.30 6.73
CA PHE A 191 -6.42 -1.84 7.18
C PHE A 191 -6.42 -3.35 6.97
N LYS A 192 -6.59 -4.14 8.03
CA LYS A 192 -6.43 -5.59 8.02
C LYS A 192 -7.78 -6.26 8.35
N PRO A 193 -8.42 -6.94 7.38
CA PRO A 193 -9.54 -7.82 7.66
C PRO A 193 -9.18 -8.90 8.69
N PRO A 194 -10.18 -9.51 9.35
CA PRO A 194 -9.98 -10.75 10.10
C PRO A 194 -9.50 -11.86 9.14
N PRO A 195 -8.72 -12.84 9.64
CA PRO A 195 -8.39 -14.02 8.85
C PRO A 195 -9.64 -14.86 8.56
N ALA A 196 -9.56 -15.76 7.59
CA ALA A 196 -10.64 -16.70 7.28
C ALA A 196 -10.97 -17.64 8.45
N ASP A 197 -9.99 -17.94 9.32
CA ASP A 197 -10.16 -18.75 10.52
C ASP A 197 -11.02 -18.03 11.58
N PRO A 198 -12.27 -18.48 11.83
CA PRO A 198 -13.17 -17.86 12.80
C PRO A 198 -12.74 -18.12 14.25
N GLU A 199 -11.89 -19.12 14.51
CA GLU A 199 -11.43 -19.48 15.86
C GLU A 199 -10.20 -18.66 16.29
N SER A 200 -9.58 -17.94 15.37
CA SER A 200 -8.37 -17.14 15.62
C SER A 200 -8.52 -16.08 16.71
N GLY A 201 -9.75 -15.64 17.00
CA GLY A 201 -10.03 -14.50 17.89
C GLY A 201 -9.53 -13.15 17.37
N ILE A 202 -8.98 -13.11 16.15
CA ILE A 202 -8.45 -11.92 15.50
C ILE A 202 -9.57 -11.20 14.79
N ASN A 203 -9.75 -9.91 15.12
CA ASN A 203 -10.78 -9.07 14.52
C ASN A 203 -10.16 -8.04 13.55
N TRP A 204 -10.98 -7.10 13.05
CA TRP A 204 -10.54 -5.97 12.22
C TRP A 204 -9.42 -5.18 12.92
N ARG A 205 -8.31 -4.97 12.21
CA ARG A 205 -7.12 -4.31 12.74
C ARG A 205 -6.70 -3.14 11.88
N GLY A 206 -6.12 -2.12 12.50
CA GLY A 206 -5.38 -1.05 11.84
C GLY A 206 -3.91 -1.10 12.28
N GLY A 207 -2.97 -0.80 11.38
CA GLY A 207 -1.56 -0.75 11.77
C GLY A 207 -0.81 0.40 11.12
N VAL A 208 -0.04 1.14 11.94
CA VAL A 208 0.88 2.20 11.49
C VAL A 208 2.25 1.61 11.20
N ARG A 209 2.86 2.03 10.08
CA ARG A 209 4.04 1.36 9.48
C ARG A 209 5.18 2.34 9.14
N SER A 210 4.97 3.63 9.37
CA SER A 210 5.89 4.70 9.00
C SER A 210 7.02 4.96 10.00
N ILE A 211 7.00 4.34 11.18
CA ILE A 211 7.94 4.65 12.27
C ILE A 211 9.37 4.22 11.91
N GLY A 212 10.34 5.12 12.09
CA GLY A 212 11.78 4.88 11.92
C GLY A 212 12.40 4.11 13.09
N LEU A 213 13.49 3.40 12.78
CA LEU A 213 14.40 2.74 13.72
C LEU A 213 15.84 3.08 13.33
#